data_AF-A0A931YKB5-F1
#
_entry.id   AF-A0A931YKB5-F1
#
_cell.length_a   1.000
_cell.length_b   1.000
_cell.length_c   1.000
_cell.angle_alpha   90.00
_cell.angle_beta   90.00
_cell.angle_gamma   90.00
#
_symmetry.space_group_name_H-M   'P 1'
#
loop_
_entity.id
_entity.type
_entity.pdbx_description
1 polymer ?
#
loop_
_entity_poly.entity_id
_entity_poly.type
_entity_poly.pdbx_seq_one_letter_code
_entity_poly.pdbx_strand_id
1 'polypeptide(L)'
;METVRIKDAGEFPPEMQRVFAGVKRWFGLDFVPKMNRVTAYDPGFWAGFGRCGRRAMADGALRRELKEMIAVAVSTINACEY
;
A
#
# COMPACT_ATOMS: atom_id res chain seq x y z
N MET A 1 9.92 14.01 6.97
CA MET A 1 9.63 15.10 6.03
C MET A 1 9.63 14.54 4.62
N GLU A 2 8.54 14.74 3.88
CA GLU A 2 8.38 14.29 2.51
C GLU A 2 9.24 15.13 1.55
N THR A 3 9.98 14.47 0.66
CA THR A 3 10.78 15.14 -0.39
C THR A 3 9.98 15.44 -1.65
N VAL A 4 8.76 14.90 -1.74
CA VAL A 4 7.85 15.08 -2.87
C VAL A 4 6.44 15.39 -2.38
N ARG A 5 5.69 16.16 -3.18
CA ARG A 5 4.26 16.38 -2.91
C ARG A 5 3.52 15.04 -2.98
N ILE A 6 2.71 14.74 -1.98
CA ILE A 6 1.80 13.58 -2.00
C ILE A 6 0.39 14.11 -2.22
N LYS A 7 -0.18 13.79 -3.39
CA LYS A 7 -1.57 14.14 -3.73
C LYS A 7 -2.56 13.51 -2.75
N ASP A 8 -3.65 14.20 -2.48
CA ASP A 8 -4.82 13.60 -1.84
C ASP A 8 -5.54 12.65 -2.79
N ALA A 9 -6.26 11.68 -2.22
CA ALA A 9 -6.91 10.63 -3.00
C ALA A 9 -7.86 11.20 -4.07
N GLY A 10 -8.56 12.30 -3.77
CA GLY A 10 -9.49 12.97 -4.69
C GLY A 10 -8.82 13.70 -5.86
N GLU A 11 -7.50 13.94 -5.79
CA GLU A 11 -6.76 14.59 -6.88
C GLU A 11 -6.34 13.62 -7.99
N PHE A 12 -6.50 12.31 -7.78
CA PHE A 12 -6.20 11.30 -8.78
C PHE A 12 -7.37 11.09 -9.75
N PRO A 13 -7.09 10.71 -11.01
CA PRO A 13 -8.12 10.42 -12.00
C PRO A 13 -9.16 9.38 -11.55
N PRO A 14 -10.37 9.37 -12.16
CA PRO A 14 -11.45 8.45 -11.81
C PRO A 14 -11.04 6.96 -11.83
N GLU A 15 -10.13 6.54 -12.71
CA GLU A 15 -9.65 5.15 -12.76
C GLU A 15 -8.96 4.73 -11.46
N MET A 16 -8.24 5.65 -10.80
CA MET A 16 -7.56 5.38 -9.53
C MET A 16 -8.51 5.34 -8.33
N GLN A 17 -9.69 5.92 -8.45
CA GLN A 17 -10.69 5.89 -7.37
C GLN A 17 -11.18 4.46 -7.09
N ARG A 18 -11.36 3.66 -8.16
CA ARG A 18 -11.71 2.23 -8.02
C ARG A 18 -10.61 1.43 -7.32
N VAL A 19 -9.35 1.75 -7.64
CA VAL A 19 -8.19 1.16 -6.99
C VAL A 19 -8.16 1.50 -5.51
N PHE A 20 -8.37 2.78 -5.16
CA PHE A 20 -8.37 3.23 -3.77
C PHE A 20 -9.51 2.63 -2.95
N ALA A 21 -10.69 2.45 -3.53
CA ALA A 21 -11.77 1.70 -2.88
C ALA A 21 -11.35 0.25 -2.56
N GLY A 22 -10.67 -0.42 -3.51
CA GLY A 22 -10.11 -1.75 -3.29
C GLY A 22 -9.05 -1.80 -2.20
N VAL A 23 -8.17 -0.78 -2.14
CA VAL A 23 -7.18 -0.61 -1.07
C VAL A 23 -7.85 -0.49 0.29
N LYS A 24 -8.81 0.43 0.42
CA LYS A 24 -9.57 0.65 1.67
C LYS A 24 -10.21 -0.65 2.15
N ARG A 25 -10.87 -1.37 1.25
CA ARG A 25 -11.48 -2.68 1.54
C ARG A 25 -10.46 -3.74 1.96
N TRP A 26 -9.30 -3.81 1.30
CA TRP A 26 -8.27 -4.82 1.58
C TRP A 26 -7.60 -4.65 2.94
N PHE A 27 -7.40 -3.39 3.36
CA PHE A 27 -6.80 -3.06 4.66
C PHE A 27 -7.83 -2.83 5.76
N GLY A 28 -9.12 -2.70 5.44
CA GLY A 28 -10.16 -2.35 6.42
C GLY A 28 -10.03 -0.91 6.93
N LEU A 29 -9.63 0.03 6.06
CA LEU A 29 -9.39 1.44 6.40
C LEU A 29 -10.42 2.35 5.71
N ASP A 30 -10.72 3.49 6.33
CA ASP A 30 -11.55 4.56 5.76
C ASP A 30 -10.74 5.58 4.92
N PHE A 31 -9.40 5.58 5.07
CA PHE A 31 -8.46 6.40 4.31
C PHE A 31 -7.55 5.58 3.37
N VAL A 32 -6.89 6.27 2.43
CA VAL A 32 -5.89 5.66 1.54
C VAL A 32 -4.49 5.86 2.14
N PRO A 33 -3.73 4.80 2.46
CA PRO A 33 -2.38 4.93 3.00
C PRO A 33 -1.46 5.79 2.13
N LYS A 34 -0.56 6.54 2.77
CA LYS A 34 0.41 7.45 2.13
C LYS A 34 1.17 6.77 0.99
N MET A 35 1.73 5.58 1.24
CA MET A 35 2.49 4.85 0.21
C MET A 35 1.64 4.53 -1.03
N ASN A 36 0.36 4.17 -0.84
CA ASN A 36 -0.52 3.84 -1.97
C ASN A 36 -0.82 5.07 -2.84
N ARG A 37 -0.83 6.27 -2.23
CA ARG A 37 -0.93 7.54 -2.97
C ARG A 37 0.37 7.88 -3.69
N VAL A 38 1.53 7.56 -3.11
CA VAL A 38 2.84 7.74 -3.78
C VAL A 38 2.93 6.84 -5.01
N THR A 39 2.61 5.56 -4.88
CA THR A 39 2.66 4.62 -6.01
C THR A 39 1.61 4.89 -7.08
N ALA A 40 0.55 5.61 -6.75
CA ALA A 40 -0.50 6.01 -7.70
C ALA A 40 -0.07 7.10 -8.68
N TYR A 41 1.10 7.73 -8.48
CA TYR A 41 1.67 8.65 -9.46
C TYR A 41 2.01 7.97 -10.79
N ASP A 42 2.33 6.67 -10.76
CA ASP A 42 2.54 5.85 -11.95
C ASP A 42 1.61 4.62 -11.92
N PRO A 43 0.53 4.63 -12.71
CA PRO A 43 -0.39 3.49 -12.80
C PRO A 43 0.27 2.18 -13.23
N GLY A 44 1.32 2.24 -14.06
CA GLY A 44 2.07 1.07 -14.51
C GLY A 44 2.83 0.41 -13.36
N PHE A 45 3.49 1.23 -12.53
CA PHE A 45 4.14 0.78 -11.31
C PHE A 45 3.15 0.15 -10.31
N TRP A 46 2.02 0.84 -10.06
CA TRP A 46 1.01 0.38 -9.10
C TRP A 46 0.49 -1.02 -9.41
N ALA A 47 0.23 -1.32 -10.69
CA ALA A 47 -0.34 -2.60 -11.09
C ALA A 47 0.56 -3.78 -10.66
N GLY A 48 1.88 -3.65 -10.80
CA GLY A 48 2.85 -4.62 -10.31
C GLY A 48 2.89 -4.66 -8.78
N PHE A 49 3.09 -3.50 -8.16
CA PHE A 49 3.23 -3.36 -6.72
C PHE A 49 2.02 -3.94 -5.96
N GLY A 50 0.81 -3.53 -6.33
CA GLY A 50 -0.42 -3.97 -5.68
C GLY A 50 -0.70 -5.48 -5.83
N ARG A 51 -0.35 -6.07 -6.99
CA ARG A 51 -0.46 -7.54 -7.18
C ARG A 51 0.53 -8.29 -6.31
N CYS A 52 1.79 -7.86 -6.29
CA CYS A 52 2.82 -8.47 -5.45
C CYS A 52 2.46 -8.37 -3.97
N GLY A 53 2.05 -7.20 -3.49
CA GLY A 53 1.64 -7.00 -2.10
C GLY A 53 0.46 -7.89 -1.69
N ARG A 54 -0.60 -7.96 -2.51
CA ARG A 54 -1.74 -8.85 -2.24
C ARG A 54 -1.33 -10.32 -2.19
N ARG A 55 -0.49 -10.77 -3.13
CA ARG A 55 0.02 -12.15 -3.15
C ARG A 55 0.87 -12.46 -1.92
N ALA A 56 1.75 -11.54 -1.54
CA ALA A 56 2.61 -11.70 -0.37
C ALA A 56 1.80 -11.83 0.92
N MET A 57 0.73 -11.04 1.07
CA MET A 57 -0.08 -10.98 2.31
C MET A 57 -1.28 -11.91 2.35
N ALA A 58 -1.61 -12.62 1.26
CA ALA A 58 -2.63 -13.67 1.27
C ALA A 58 -2.22 -14.82 2.20
N ASP A 59 -3.17 -15.47 2.86
CA ASP A 59 -2.87 -16.63 3.71
C ASP A 59 -2.25 -17.79 2.91
N GLY A 60 -1.39 -18.56 3.59
CA GLY A 60 -0.71 -19.73 3.03
C GLY A 60 0.02 -20.47 4.13
N ALA A 61 1.30 -20.81 3.91
CA ALA A 61 2.15 -21.41 4.94
C ALA A 61 2.27 -20.56 6.22
N LEU A 62 2.11 -19.25 6.09
CA LEU A 62 2.01 -18.31 7.20
C LEU A 62 0.66 -17.59 7.12
N ARG A 63 0.02 -17.41 8.28
CA ARG A 63 -1.14 -16.52 8.42
C ARG A 63 -0.74 -15.06 8.27
N ARG A 64 -1.68 -14.22 7.87
CA ARG A 64 -1.46 -12.78 7.70
C ARG A 64 -0.80 -12.11 8.90
N GLU A 65 -1.22 -12.40 10.13
CA GLU A 65 -0.70 -11.73 11.33
C GLU A 65 0.80 -11.98 11.52
N LEU A 66 1.27 -13.19 11.23
CA LEU A 66 2.69 -13.52 11.29
C LEU A 66 3.49 -12.79 10.21
N LYS A 67 2.92 -12.61 9.02
CA LYS A 67 3.55 -11.85 7.94
C LYS A 67 3.65 -10.36 8.29
N GLU A 68 2.63 -9.80 8.94
CA GLU A 68 2.69 -8.43 9.46
C GLU A 68 3.78 -8.28 10.52
N MET A 69 3.94 -9.25 11.45
CA MET A 69 5.06 -9.22 12.42
C MET A 69 6.43 -9.25 11.74
N ILE A 70 6.60 -10.08 10.70
CA ILE A 70 7.83 -10.10 9.89
C ILE A 70 8.05 -8.74 9.20
N ALA A 71 7.00 -8.16 8.62
CA ALA A 71 7.07 -6.86 7.96
C ALA A 71 7.50 -5.75 8.93
N VAL A 72 6.99 -5.77 10.17
CA VAL A 72 7.42 -4.84 11.24
C VAL A 72 8.90 -5.03 11.56
N ALA A 73 9.35 -6.25 11.84
CA ALA A 73 10.75 -6.52 12.18
C ALA A 73 11.72 -6.09 11.07
N VAL A 74 11.40 -6.42 9.80
CA VAL A 74 12.22 -6.02 8.64
C VAL A 74 12.23 -4.50 8.48
N SER A 75 11.09 -3.83 8.66
CA SER A 75 11.01 -2.37 8.57
C SER A 75 11.83 -1.68 9.67
N THR A 76 11.80 -2.22 10.89
CA THR A 76 12.60 -1.72 12.02
C THR A 76 14.09 -1.86 11.74
N ILE A 77 14.55 -3.03 11.27
CA ILE A 77 15.97 -3.27 10.95
C ILE A 77 16.45 -2.36 9.81
N ASN A 78 15.59 -2.06 8.85
CA ASN A 78 15.88 -1.15 7.74
C ASN A 78 15.75 0.34 8.10
N ALA A 79 15.47 0.68 9.37
CA ALA A 79 15.22 2.05 9.82
C ALA A 79 14.17 2.77 8.94
N CYS A 80 13.12 2.06 8.55
CA CYS A 80 12.06 2.62 7.72
C CYS A 80 11.14 3.49 8.59
N GLU A 81 11.39 4.79 8.58
CA GLU A 81 10.54 5.81 9.19
C GLU A 81 9.44 6.22 8.20
N TYR A 82 8.17 6.09 8.60
CA TYR A 82 7.00 6.35 7.73
C TYR A 82 6.23 7.63 8.12
#